data_AF-A0A9P9P651-F1
#
_entry.id   AF-A0A9P9P651-F1
#
_cell.length_a   1.000
_cell.length_b   1.000
_cell.length_c   1.000
_cell.angle_alpha   90.00
_cell.angle_beta   90.00
_cell.angle_gamma   90.00
#
_symmetry.space_group_name_H-M   'P 1'
#
loop_
_entity.id
_entity.type
_entity.pdbx_description
1 polymer ?
#
loop_
_entity_poly.entity_id
_entity_poly.type
_entity_poly.pdbx_seq_one_letter_code
_entity_poly.pdbx_strand_id
1 'polypeptide(L)'
;MPVQQFPFVALDPRTKPDPATRKLIRKHAIRNVANARRESKTFGKRNLLQYPPCDVLQAQIRPKNRDECGIAIENRESATSDFTREQWTQETEKHVQEPHENTIISAARPFSEYNQSLTIERLGAGRHDPFSTYPIQITSQRQQILDSAPVFDPSISTLKPYRDSYYIIARDDASAFHQFLANAALHRTLYMSGGKCLRSYEATALHYKALQLAQRRIGDAKEEVSDGMIATVLMMAAYNHITLDLKAWKMHMDGIEQILKLRGGIETLNSNIRLRLLISWHSISGSCSFDLIPRFPLPTTHATKPPLPDLTSYLSSPSTQSFHNTRQTYYTDHPEISHLMDDLHNFTSLLKAETNWSSGRVWVENLASGFWINHIVQQSLHLQTIINPDDLKSIMREASRLGVLLYLAEIRRDFGVYPVVTHIHISKLRSLLEDSEDVPWHEFKPLKLWVLVMALLEAKSSEDKDWFADQIRGLTEELNLKSGEELEELLEGMFWYPQIHSKLLWSNIRALDMFDSVSAERILQ
;
A
#
# COMPACT_ATOMS: atom_id res chain seq x y z
N MET A 1 -21.40 -1.89 -27.80
CA MET A 1 -20.59 -3.07 -28.22
C MET A 1 -21.10 -4.30 -27.50
N PRO A 2 -21.20 -5.48 -28.14
CA PRO A 2 -21.86 -6.64 -27.55
C PRO A 2 -21.09 -7.14 -26.32
N VAL A 3 -21.84 -7.43 -25.27
CA VAL A 3 -21.42 -7.94 -23.97
C VAL A 3 -20.62 -9.23 -24.19
N GLN A 4 -19.29 -9.19 -24.03
CA GLN A 4 -18.50 -10.41 -23.93
C GLN A 4 -18.83 -11.07 -22.59
N GLN A 5 -19.71 -12.07 -22.64
CA GLN A 5 -19.88 -13.05 -21.57
C GLN A 5 -18.57 -13.84 -21.45
N PHE A 6 -18.06 -13.92 -20.22
CA PHE A 6 -16.89 -14.73 -19.93
C PHE A 6 -17.41 -16.02 -19.26
N PRO A 7 -17.35 -17.17 -19.94
CA PRO A 7 -17.98 -18.40 -19.47
C PRO A 7 -17.28 -19.08 -18.29
N PHE A 8 -16.26 -18.47 -17.68
CA PHE A 8 -15.73 -18.94 -16.39
C PHE A 8 -16.73 -18.68 -15.24
N VAL A 9 -17.70 -17.78 -15.42
CA VAL A 9 -18.49 -17.11 -14.35
C VAL A 9 -19.63 -17.97 -13.77
N ALA A 10 -19.99 -19.11 -14.37
CA ALA A 10 -21.21 -19.85 -13.99
C ALA A 10 -20.98 -21.35 -13.77
N LEU A 11 -19.75 -21.76 -13.43
CA LEU A 11 -19.44 -23.18 -13.25
C LEU A 11 -19.34 -23.55 -11.77
N ASP A 12 -20.15 -24.53 -11.40
CA ASP A 12 -20.02 -25.26 -10.14
C ASP A 12 -18.56 -25.72 -9.99
N PRO A 13 -17.87 -25.38 -8.89
CA PRO A 13 -16.50 -25.79 -8.60
C PRO A 13 -16.25 -27.29 -8.76
N ARG A 14 -17.30 -28.10 -8.58
CA ARG A 14 -17.27 -29.56 -8.69
C ARG A 14 -17.16 -30.05 -10.13
N THR A 15 -17.33 -29.18 -11.13
CA THR A 15 -17.41 -29.57 -12.53
C THR A 15 -16.30 -28.95 -13.37
N LYS A 16 -15.56 -29.82 -14.06
CA LYS A 16 -14.53 -29.41 -15.01
C LYS A 16 -15.21 -28.62 -16.15
N PRO A 17 -14.75 -27.40 -16.49
CA PRO A 17 -15.38 -26.60 -17.53
C PRO A 17 -15.48 -27.36 -18.85
N ASP A 18 -16.61 -27.20 -19.54
CA ASP A 18 -16.83 -27.87 -20.81
C ASP A 18 -15.74 -27.49 -21.84
N PRO A 19 -15.48 -28.33 -22.86
CA PRO A 19 -14.42 -28.08 -23.84
C PRO A 19 -14.52 -26.72 -24.56
N ALA A 20 -15.73 -26.19 -24.80
CA ALA A 20 -15.92 -24.91 -25.47
C ALA A 20 -15.54 -23.74 -24.55
N THR A 21 -15.90 -23.81 -23.27
CA THR A 21 -15.49 -22.85 -22.25
C THR A 21 -13.97 -22.85 -22.06
N ARG A 22 -13.32 -24.02 -22.01
CA ARG A 22 -11.85 -24.13 -21.95
C ARG A 22 -11.18 -23.54 -23.19
N LYS A 23 -11.75 -23.74 -24.37
CA LYS A 23 -11.27 -23.13 -25.63
C LYS A 23 -11.41 -21.61 -25.60
N LEU A 24 -12.49 -21.08 -25.01
CA LEU A 24 -12.69 -19.64 -24.86
C LEU A 24 -11.68 -19.02 -23.89
N ILE A 25 -11.44 -19.68 -22.76
CA ILE A 25 -10.41 -19.29 -21.78
C ILE A 25 -9.02 -19.26 -22.45
N ARG A 26 -8.67 -20.31 -23.20
CA ARG A 26 -7.40 -20.37 -23.93
C ARG A 26 -7.30 -19.27 -24.98
N LYS A 27 -8.38 -18.98 -25.71
CA LYS A 27 -8.43 -17.88 -26.70
C LYS A 27 -8.26 -16.52 -26.02
N HIS A 28 -8.88 -16.30 -24.87
CA HIS A 28 -8.73 -15.08 -24.09
C HIS A 28 -7.30 -14.91 -23.56
N ALA A 29 -6.72 -15.97 -22.99
CA ALA A 29 -5.33 -15.97 -22.54
C ALA A 29 -4.34 -15.69 -23.70
N ILE A 30 -4.52 -16.35 -24.85
CA ILE A 30 -3.71 -16.10 -26.06
C ILE A 30 -3.88 -14.65 -26.53
N ARG A 31 -5.09 -14.10 -26.47
CA ARG A 31 -5.36 -12.70 -26.82
C ARG A 31 -4.63 -11.74 -25.88
N ASN A 32 -4.62 -12.00 -24.57
CA ASN A 32 -3.88 -11.20 -23.61
C ASN A 32 -2.36 -11.31 -23.84
N VAL A 33 -1.83 -12.50 -24.13
CA VAL A 33 -0.42 -12.70 -24.53
C VAL A 33 -0.09 -11.95 -25.82
N ALA A 34 -0.97 -12.00 -26.82
CA ALA A 34 -0.77 -11.32 -28.09
C ALA A 34 -0.87 -9.79 -27.95
N ASN A 35 -1.79 -9.29 -27.11
CA ASN A 35 -1.92 -7.87 -26.80
C ASN A 35 -0.69 -7.36 -26.03
N ALA A 36 -0.20 -8.11 -25.04
CA ALA A 36 1.03 -7.78 -24.32
C ALA A 36 2.24 -7.71 -25.26
N ARG A 37 2.35 -8.63 -26.25
CA ARG A 37 3.40 -8.60 -27.29
C ARG A 37 3.29 -7.40 -28.25
N ARG A 38 2.09 -6.84 -28.44
CA ARG A 38 1.89 -5.66 -29.30
C ARG A 38 2.17 -4.38 -28.53
N GLU A 39 1.68 -4.28 -27.30
CA GLU A 39 1.88 -3.13 -26.42
C GLU A 39 3.35 -2.95 -26.03
N SER A 40 4.15 -4.04 -25.94
CA SER A 40 5.60 -3.94 -25.74
C SER A 40 6.35 -3.26 -26.91
N LYS A 41 5.69 -3.02 -28.05
CA LYS A 41 6.26 -2.41 -29.26
C LYS A 41 5.75 -0.98 -29.52
N THR A 42 4.76 -0.51 -28.78
CA THR A 42 4.16 0.83 -28.92
C THR A 42 4.01 1.45 -27.54
N PHE A 43 4.96 2.29 -27.14
CA PHE A 43 4.92 3.01 -25.87
C PHE A 43 4.05 4.26 -26.00
N GLY A 44 3.00 4.39 -25.17
CA GLY A 44 2.23 5.63 -25.06
C GLY A 44 0.86 5.51 -24.38
N LYS A 45 0.70 6.30 -23.32
CA LYS A 45 -0.56 6.77 -22.71
C LYS A 45 -1.39 5.78 -21.86
N ARG A 46 -0.87 5.44 -20.68
CA ARG A 46 -1.64 5.43 -19.42
C ARG A 46 -0.78 6.03 -18.33
N ASN A 47 -1.11 7.25 -17.89
CA ASN A 47 -0.41 7.95 -16.81
C ASN A 47 -0.85 7.36 -15.47
N LEU A 48 -0.28 6.22 -15.13
CA LEU A 48 -0.28 5.71 -13.77
C LEU A 48 1.08 6.03 -13.17
N LEU A 49 1.04 6.46 -11.91
CA LEU A 49 2.10 7.10 -11.14
C LEU A 49 3.43 6.33 -11.15
N GLN A 50 4.50 7.05 -10.79
CA GLN A 50 5.87 6.58 -10.60
C GLN A 50 5.90 5.27 -9.81
N TYR A 51 6.60 4.27 -10.33
CA TYR A 51 6.84 2.98 -9.68
C TYR A 51 8.36 2.72 -9.61
N PRO A 52 8.92 2.35 -8.44
CA PRO A 52 8.23 2.13 -7.16
C PRO A 52 7.67 3.46 -6.63
N PRO A 53 6.69 3.42 -5.70
CA PRO A 53 6.31 4.62 -4.94
C PRO A 53 7.58 5.31 -4.43
N CYS A 54 7.67 6.62 -4.60
CA CYS A 54 8.90 7.36 -4.28
C CYS A 54 9.12 7.33 -2.77
N ASP A 55 10.25 6.79 -2.30
CA ASP A 55 10.71 6.99 -0.93
C ASP A 55 11.02 8.49 -0.78
N VAL A 56 10.09 9.28 -0.23
CA VAL A 56 10.25 10.73 -0.05
C VAL A 56 11.51 11.05 0.79
N LEU A 57 11.97 10.09 1.61
CA LEU A 57 13.07 10.24 2.54
C LEU A 57 14.45 9.78 2.03
N GLN A 58 14.55 8.89 1.04
CA GLN A 58 15.87 8.54 0.47
C GLN A 58 16.45 9.68 -0.38
N ALA A 59 15.61 10.58 -0.89
CA ALA A 59 16.07 11.79 -1.57
C ALA A 59 16.84 12.76 -0.64
N GLN A 60 16.66 12.66 0.68
CA GLN A 60 17.31 13.52 1.67
C GLN A 60 18.66 12.98 2.18
N ILE A 61 18.99 11.71 1.92
CA ILE A 61 20.27 11.10 2.31
C ILE A 61 21.17 10.95 1.07
N ARG A 62 21.44 12.05 0.38
CA ARG A 62 22.71 12.18 -0.35
C ARG A 62 23.67 12.92 0.57
N PRO A 63 24.83 12.36 0.93
CA PRO A 63 25.82 13.15 1.65
C PRO A 63 26.19 14.34 0.78
N LYS A 64 25.97 15.54 1.31
CA LYS A 64 26.52 16.78 0.74
C LYS A 64 28.02 16.56 0.51
N ASN A 65 28.49 17.01 -0.66
CA ASN A 65 29.88 17.05 -1.06
C ASN A 65 30.82 17.27 0.13
N ARG A 66 31.76 16.34 0.35
CA ARG A 66 32.99 16.67 1.05
C ARG A 66 33.92 17.29 0.03
N ASP A 67 34.03 18.61 0.10
CA ASP A 67 35.15 19.34 -0.48
C ASP A 67 36.47 18.81 0.08
N GLU A 68 37.41 18.64 -0.84
CA GLU A 68 38.86 18.80 -0.70
C GLU A 68 39.49 18.48 0.66
N CYS A 69 40.11 17.30 0.75
CA CYS A 69 41.36 17.17 1.49
C CYS A 69 42.30 16.27 0.67
N GLY A 70 43.22 16.92 -0.05
CA GLY A 70 44.28 16.26 -0.78
C GLY A 70 45.26 15.61 0.19
N ILE A 71 45.50 14.32 0.03
CA ILE A 71 46.72 13.67 0.52
C ILE A 71 47.23 12.78 -0.60
N ALA A 72 48.50 13.00 -0.91
CA ALA A 72 49.23 12.52 -2.06
C ALA A 72 49.26 10.99 -2.18
N ILE A 73 49.19 10.54 -3.42
CA ILE A 73 49.51 9.19 -3.86
C ILE A 73 51.04 9.06 -3.82
N GLU A 74 51.57 8.22 -2.93
CA GLU A 74 52.90 7.64 -3.10
C GLU A 74 52.79 6.13 -3.32
N ASN A 75 53.22 5.72 -4.51
CA ASN A 75 53.42 4.34 -4.90
C ASN A 75 54.57 3.72 -4.09
N ARG A 76 54.38 2.51 -3.56
CA ARG A 76 55.47 1.55 -3.40
C ARG A 76 55.00 0.13 -3.67
N GLU A 77 55.83 -0.55 -4.45
CA GLU A 77 55.64 -1.84 -5.10
C GLU A 77 55.76 -3.04 -4.15
N SER A 78 55.17 -4.14 -4.62
CA SER A 78 55.34 -5.58 -4.32
C SER A 78 56.32 -6.05 -3.23
N ALA A 79 55.85 -6.96 -2.36
CA ALA A 79 56.54 -8.23 -2.09
C ALA A 79 55.60 -9.26 -1.46
N THR A 80 55.65 -10.47 -2.00
CA THR A 80 55.10 -11.74 -1.49
C THR A 80 55.85 -12.23 -0.25
N SER A 81 55.14 -12.73 0.77
CA SER A 81 55.52 -13.97 1.50
C SER A 81 54.48 -14.33 2.58
N ASP A 82 54.20 -15.63 2.66
CA ASP A 82 53.44 -16.32 3.70
C ASP A 82 53.81 -15.91 5.13
N PHE A 83 52.83 -15.82 6.05
CA PHE A 83 52.99 -16.30 7.43
C PHE A 83 51.64 -16.48 8.14
N THR A 84 51.69 -17.33 9.16
CA THR A 84 50.66 -18.26 9.66
C THR A 84 49.56 -17.69 10.55
N ARG A 85 48.44 -18.42 10.52
CA ARG A 85 47.31 -18.45 11.45
C ARG A 85 47.77 -18.82 12.87
N GLU A 86 48.00 -17.83 13.74
CA GLU A 86 47.94 -17.91 15.22
C GLU A 86 48.47 -16.61 15.85
N GLN A 87 47.63 -15.59 16.04
CA GLN A 87 47.90 -14.45 16.96
C GLN A 87 46.70 -13.48 17.07
N TRP A 88 45.51 -13.98 17.41
CA TRP A 88 44.31 -13.14 17.62
C TRP A 88 43.69 -13.25 19.02
N THR A 89 44.46 -13.67 20.03
CA THR A 89 43.91 -13.95 21.37
C THR A 89 44.54 -13.21 22.53
N GLN A 90 45.30 -12.11 22.35
CA GLN A 90 45.89 -11.39 23.49
C GLN A 90 45.95 -9.86 23.41
N GLU A 91 45.02 -9.18 22.74
CA GLU A 91 45.02 -7.70 22.74
C GLU A 91 43.65 -7.03 22.84
N THR A 92 42.69 -7.67 23.52
CA THR A 92 41.38 -7.08 23.88
C THR A 92 41.13 -7.00 25.38
N GLU A 93 42.18 -6.83 26.18
CA GLU A 93 42.07 -6.54 27.62
C GLU A 93 42.99 -5.38 27.99
N LYS A 94 42.52 -4.15 27.76
CA LYS A 94 42.80 -2.92 28.54
C LYS A 94 42.33 -1.70 27.74
N HIS A 95 41.09 -1.28 27.95
CA HIS A 95 40.65 0.12 28.08
C HIS A 95 39.16 0.10 28.43
N VAL A 96 38.86 -0.18 29.69
CA VAL A 96 37.56 0.10 30.29
C VAL A 96 37.66 1.54 30.80
N GLN A 97 37.02 2.47 30.10
CA GLN A 97 36.60 3.76 30.65
C GLN A 97 35.08 3.79 30.61
N GLU A 98 34.49 4.00 31.79
CA GLU A 98 33.06 4.06 32.04
C GLU A 98 32.36 5.13 31.19
N PRO A 99 31.21 4.85 30.56
CA PRO A 99 30.37 5.89 30.01
C PRO A 99 29.39 6.39 31.07
N HIS A 100 29.45 7.71 31.30
CA HIS A 100 28.51 8.47 32.11
C HIS A 100 27.05 8.15 31.79
N GLU A 101 26.29 7.91 32.87
CA GLU A 101 24.85 7.74 32.90
C GLU A 101 24.14 8.97 32.31
N ASN A 102 23.54 8.77 31.13
CA ASN A 102 22.35 9.49 30.68
C ASN A 102 21.45 8.48 29.97
N THR A 103 21.04 7.45 30.71
CA THR A 103 20.01 6.50 30.29
C THR A 103 18.67 7.20 30.44
N ILE A 104 18.20 7.88 29.40
CA ILE A 104 16.76 8.05 29.21
C ILE A 104 16.24 6.63 29.01
N ILE A 105 15.55 6.14 30.03
CA ILE A 105 14.85 4.86 30.03
C ILE A 105 13.97 4.84 28.77
N SER A 106 14.41 4.09 27.76
CA SER A 106 13.59 3.78 26.59
C SER A 106 12.33 3.13 27.11
N ALA A 107 11.20 3.84 27.02
CA ALA A 107 9.88 3.24 27.19
C ALA A 107 9.86 1.95 26.35
N ALA A 108 9.43 0.86 26.99
CA ALA A 108 9.45 -0.48 26.45
C ALA A 108 8.95 -0.50 24.99
N ARG A 109 9.58 -1.29 24.12
CA ARG A 109 9.07 -1.61 22.78
C ARG A 109 8.08 -2.78 22.90
N PRO A 110 6.75 -2.59 23.01
CA PRO A 110 5.80 -3.69 22.96
C PRO A 110 5.68 -4.32 21.56
N PHE A 111 6.20 -3.67 20.51
CA PHE A 111 6.03 -4.10 19.11
C PHE A 111 7.02 -5.16 18.60
N SER A 112 8.13 -5.37 19.33
CA SER A 112 9.28 -6.17 18.87
C SER A 112 9.02 -7.66 18.73
N GLU A 113 8.31 -8.29 19.68
CA GLU A 113 8.16 -9.75 19.74
C GLU A 113 7.18 -10.29 18.67
N TYR A 114 6.15 -9.52 18.30
CA TYR A 114 5.14 -9.97 17.33
C TYR A 114 5.69 -10.02 15.89
N ASN A 115 6.49 -9.01 15.51
CA ASN A 115 7.12 -8.92 14.20
C ASN A 115 8.04 -10.14 13.94
N GLN A 116 8.74 -10.63 14.96
CA GLN A 116 9.68 -11.76 14.84
C GLN A 116 9.02 -13.07 14.35
N SER A 117 7.74 -13.31 14.65
CA SER A 117 7.03 -14.50 14.15
C SER A 117 6.65 -14.41 12.66
N LEU A 118 6.53 -13.20 12.12
CA LEU A 118 6.14 -12.92 10.73
C LEU A 118 7.36 -12.64 9.85
N THR A 119 8.48 -12.23 10.42
CA THR A 119 9.77 -12.00 9.73
C THR A 119 10.71 -13.19 9.92
N ILE A 120 11.26 -13.70 8.82
CA ILE A 120 12.31 -14.74 8.87
C ILE A 120 13.64 -14.12 8.46
N GLU A 121 14.67 -14.28 9.30
CA GLU A 121 16.06 -14.00 8.91
C GLU A 121 16.49 -15.00 7.82
N ARG A 122 16.93 -14.49 6.67
CA ARG A 122 17.36 -15.31 5.53
C ARG A 122 18.84 -15.11 5.25
N LEU A 123 19.54 -16.20 4.99
CA LEU A 123 20.90 -16.18 4.45
C LEU A 123 20.91 -15.55 3.04
N GLY A 124 21.96 -14.78 2.71
CA GLY A 124 22.14 -14.21 1.36
C GLY A 124 21.05 -13.22 0.91
N ALA A 125 20.48 -12.44 1.84
CA ALA A 125 19.37 -11.49 1.60
C ALA A 125 18.08 -12.13 1.03
N GLY A 126 17.95 -13.46 1.11
CA GLY A 126 16.79 -14.20 0.60
C GLY A 126 16.70 -14.32 -0.92
N ARG A 127 17.78 -13.99 -1.65
CA ARG A 127 17.86 -14.06 -3.12
C ARG A 127 18.07 -15.46 -3.66
N HIS A 128 18.70 -16.33 -2.85
CA HIS A 128 18.92 -17.73 -3.18
C HIS A 128 18.50 -18.61 -2.01
N ASP A 129 17.78 -19.69 -2.31
CA ASP A 129 17.72 -20.82 -1.40
C ASP A 129 19.04 -21.60 -1.50
N PRO A 130 19.88 -21.65 -0.45
CA PRO A 130 21.16 -22.36 -0.49
C PRO A 130 21.00 -23.86 -0.76
N PHE A 131 19.79 -24.42 -0.62
CA PHE A 131 19.49 -25.82 -0.89
C PHE A 131 18.78 -26.06 -2.23
N SER A 132 18.47 -25.00 -2.99
CA SER A 132 17.78 -25.08 -4.29
C SER A 132 16.45 -25.87 -4.25
N THR A 133 15.76 -25.86 -3.12
CA THR A 133 14.52 -26.59 -2.85
C THR A 133 13.31 -25.82 -3.40
N TYR A 134 13.28 -25.66 -4.72
CA TYR A 134 12.16 -25.02 -5.40
C TYR A 134 11.13 -26.06 -5.87
N PRO A 135 9.82 -25.74 -5.86
CA PRO A 135 8.77 -26.69 -6.26
C PRO A 135 8.70 -26.86 -7.79
N ILE A 136 9.58 -26.17 -8.52
CA ILE A 136 9.70 -26.19 -9.98
C ILE A 136 11.19 -26.14 -10.36
N GLN A 137 11.51 -26.64 -11.55
CA GLN A 137 12.85 -26.50 -12.11
C GLN A 137 13.21 -25.01 -12.33
N ILE A 138 14.32 -24.54 -11.75
CA ILE A 138 14.83 -23.19 -11.94
C ILE A 138 15.77 -23.16 -13.14
N THR A 139 15.28 -22.64 -14.27
CA THR A 139 16.09 -22.32 -15.45
C THR A 139 16.82 -21.00 -15.25
N SER A 140 17.91 -20.73 -15.98
CA SER A 140 18.64 -19.45 -15.91
C SER A 140 17.76 -18.21 -16.06
N GLN A 141 16.75 -18.26 -16.94
CA GLN A 141 15.77 -17.17 -17.09
C GLN A 141 14.96 -16.91 -15.81
N ARG A 142 14.51 -17.97 -15.12
CA ARG A 142 13.74 -17.86 -13.87
C ARG A 142 14.62 -17.38 -12.72
N GLN A 143 15.88 -17.81 -12.69
CA GLN A 143 16.86 -17.31 -11.73
C GLN A 143 17.07 -15.81 -11.94
N GLN A 144 17.22 -15.34 -13.18
CA GLN A 144 17.30 -13.91 -13.47
C GLN A 144 16.09 -13.13 -12.96
N ILE A 145 14.86 -13.66 -13.04
CA ILE A 145 13.68 -13.00 -12.46
C ILE A 145 13.84 -12.85 -10.95
N LEU A 146 14.28 -13.90 -10.24
CA LEU A 146 14.50 -13.85 -8.79
C LEU A 146 15.60 -12.83 -8.43
N ASP A 147 16.72 -12.86 -9.15
CA ASP A 147 17.89 -12.01 -8.86
C ASP A 147 17.62 -10.53 -9.16
N SER A 148 16.83 -10.25 -10.20
CA SER A 148 16.55 -8.89 -10.68
C SER A 148 15.18 -8.36 -10.27
N ALA A 149 14.39 -9.13 -9.52
CA ALA A 149 13.09 -8.67 -9.07
C ALA A 149 13.28 -7.61 -7.96
N PRO A 150 12.69 -6.41 -8.14
CA PRO A 150 12.68 -5.37 -7.10
C PRO A 150 12.19 -5.87 -5.74
N VAL A 151 11.35 -6.92 -5.73
CA VAL A 151 10.86 -7.59 -4.52
C VAL A 151 11.99 -8.12 -3.62
N PHE A 152 13.15 -8.48 -4.18
CA PHE A 152 14.32 -8.95 -3.42
C PHE A 152 15.43 -7.89 -3.28
N ASP A 153 15.16 -6.66 -3.68
CA ASP A 153 16.08 -5.55 -3.43
C ASP A 153 15.87 -5.01 -2.00
N PRO A 154 16.86 -5.13 -1.10
CA PRO A 154 16.72 -4.64 0.26
C PRO A 154 16.61 -3.10 0.33
N SER A 155 17.00 -2.38 -0.72
CA SER A 155 16.82 -0.92 -0.81
C SER A 155 15.37 -0.51 -1.10
N ILE A 156 14.52 -1.44 -1.54
CA ILE A 156 13.11 -1.19 -1.87
C ILE A 156 12.23 -1.76 -0.75
N SER A 157 12.18 -1.03 0.36
CA SER A 157 11.42 -1.39 1.57
C SER A 157 9.92 -1.60 1.30
N THR A 158 9.35 -0.88 0.33
CA THR A 158 7.94 -0.94 -0.06
C THR A 158 7.49 -2.32 -0.54
N LEU A 159 8.38 -3.15 -1.09
CA LEU A 159 8.05 -4.49 -1.59
C LEU A 159 8.32 -5.63 -0.58
N LYS A 160 8.78 -5.28 0.63
CA LYS A 160 9.07 -6.21 1.72
C LYS A 160 7.88 -7.12 2.07
N PRO A 161 6.61 -6.66 2.15
CA PRO A 161 5.48 -7.55 2.42
C PRO A 161 5.30 -8.63 1.34
N TYR A 162 5.54 -8.30 0.06
CA TYR A 162 5.49 -9.28 -1.03
C TYR A 162 6.60 -10.33 -0.89
N ARG A 163 7.81 -9.90 -0.53
CA ARG A 163 8.96 -10.80 -0.33
C ARG A 163 8.78 -11.72 0.88
N ASP A 164 8.29 -11.18 1.99
CA ASP A 164 8.35 -11.86 3.28
C ASP A 164 7.11 -12.72 3.51
N SER A 165 5.96 -12.42 2.90
CA SER A 165 4.74 -13.23 3.03
C SER A 165 4.49 -14.16 1.82
N TYR A 166 4.52 -13.63 0.59
CA TYR A 166 4.15 -14.43 -0.58
C TYR A 166 5.18 -15.49 -0.96
N TYR A 167 6.47 -15.16 -0.90
CA TYR A 167 7.52 -16.13 -1.24
C TYR A 167 7.47 -17.37 -0.34
N ILE A 168 7.25 -17.18 0.97
CA ILE A 168 7.22 -18.30 1.94
C ILE A 168 6.09 -19.26 1.58
N ILE A 169 4.92 -18.74 1.24
CA ILE A 169 3.77 -19.59 0.89
C ILE A 169 3.97 -20.20 -0.51
N ALA A 170 4.58 -19.46 -1.43
CA ALA A 170 4.78 -19.89 -2.80
C ALA A 170 5.80 -21.04 -2.92
N ARG A 171 6.82 -21.08 -2.07
CA ARG A 171 7.95 -22.04 -2.20
C ARG A 171 7.51 -23.50 -2.05
N ASP A 172 6.37 -23.75 -1.41
CA ASP A 172 5.89 -25.10 -1.12
C ASP A 172 4.84 -25.58 -2.15
N ASP A 173 4.48 -24.76 -3.15
CA ASP A 173 3.46 -25.08 -4.15
C ASP A 173 3.85 -24.65 -5.57
N ALA A 174 3.85 -25.61 -6.51
CA ALA A 174 4.30 -25.36 -7.87
C ALA A 174 3.46 -24.31 -8.62
N SER A 175 2.14 -24.28 -8.43
CA SER A 175 1.28 -23.28 -9.09
C SER A 175 1.44 -21.89 -8.47
N ALA A 176 1.56 -21.82 -7.14
CA ALA A 176 1.80 -20.57 -6.42
C ALA A 176 3.16 -19.99 -6.79
N PHE A 177 4.21 -20.82 -6.91
CA PHE A 177 5.53 -20.38 -7.29
C PHE A 177 5.59 -19.83 -8.73
N HIS A 178 4.89 -20.45 -9.69
CA HIS A 178 4.77 -19.86 -11.03
C HIS A 178 4.08 -18.50 -11.00
N GLN A 179 3.03 -18.34 -10.17
CA GLN A 179 2.34 -17.06 -10.04
C GLN A 179 3.19 -16.01 -9.32
N PHE A 180 3.95 -16.42 -8.31
CA PHE A 180 4.92 -15.56 -7.62
C PHE A 180 5.95 -15.00 -8.62
N LEU A 181 6.53 -15.85 -9.46
CA LEU A 181 7.44 -15.40 -10.52
C LEU A 181 6.76 -14.47 -11.53
N ALA A 182 5.48 -14.70 -11.85
CA ALA A 182 4.71 -13.81 -12.70
C ALA A 182 4.58 -12.40 -12.09
N ASN A 183 4.26 -12.31 -10.80
CA ASN A 183 4.18 -11.06 -10.06
C ASN A 183 5.55 -10.38 -9.99
N ALA A 184 6.62 -11.13 -9.70
CA ALA A 184 7.98 -10.62 -9.65
C ALA A 184 8.43 -10.02 -11.00
N ALA A 185 8.17 -10.72 -12.11
CA ALA A 185 8.45 -10.22 -13.46
C ALA A 185 7.60 -8.99 -13.82
N LEU A 186 6.35 -8.92 -13.35
CA LEU A 186 5.49 -7.75 -13.52
C LEU A 186 6.03 -6.54 -12.73
N HIS A 187 6.41 -6.72 -11.47
CA HIS A 187 7.03 -5.67 -10.66
C HIS A 187 8.34 -5.16 -11.25
N ARG A 188 9.18 -6.04 -11.80
CA ARG A 188 10.37 -5.65 -12.57
C ARG A 188 10.00 -4.77 -13.78
N THR A 189 8.97 -5.15 -14.52
CA THR A 189 8.51 -4.39 -15.70
C THR A 189 7.97 -3.00 -15.30
N LEU A 190 7.22 -2.93 -14.21
CA LEU A 190 6.74 -1.68 -13.65
C LEU A 190 7.90 -0.79 -13.22
N TYR A 191 8.89 -1.35 -12.53
CA TYR A 191 10.08 -0.63 -12.07
C TYR A 191 10.86 -0.04 -13.25
N MET A 192 11.18 -0.87 -14.25
CA MET A 192 11.94 -0.44 -15.43
C MET A 192 11.19 0.58 -16.29
N SER A 193 9.86 0.60 -16.24
CA SER A 193 9.03 1.55 -16.99
C SER A 193 8.60 2.77 -16.19
N GLY A 194 8.97 2.87 -14.91
CA GLY A 194 8.47 3.92 -14.00
C GLY A 194 6.95 3.90 -13.85
N GLY A 195 6.32 2.72 -13.84
CA GLY A 195 4.88 2.52 -13.69
C GLY A 195 4.06 2.61 -14.98
N LYS A 196 4.71 2.91 -16.12
CA LYS A 196 4.02 3.12 -17.41
C LYS A 196 3.59 1.83 -18.11
N CYS A 197 4.22 0.70 -17.80
CA CYS A 197 3.96 -0.58 -18.45
C CYS A 197 3.39 -1.61 -17.46
N LEU A 198 2.09 -1.87 -17.56
CA LEU A 198 1.40 -2.85 -16.70
C LEU A 198 1.42 -4.28 -17.26
N ARG A 199 2.19 -4.58 -18.29
CA ARG A 199 2.17 -5.90 -18.93
C ARG A 199 3.57 -6.34 -19.35
N SER A 200 3.84 -7.62 -19.15
CA SER A 200 5.05 -8.27 -19.65
C SER A 200 4.68 -9.60 -20.27
N TYR A 201 5.33 -9.93 -21.40
CA TYR A 201 5.16 -11.23 -22.04
C TYR A 201 5.57 -12.36 -21.09
N GLU A 202 6.72 -12.21 -20.42
CA GLU A 202 7.25 -13.18 -19.46
C GLU A 202 6.31 -13.36 -18.27
N ALA A 203 5.87 -12.24 -17.67
CA ALA A 203 4.92 -12.24 -16.58
C ALA A 203 3.60 -12.94 -16.98
N THR A 204 3.08 -12.62 -18.17
CA THR A 204 1.83 -13.23 -18.67
C THR A 204 1.98 -14.72 -18.95
N ALA A 205 3.14 -15.16 -19.47
CA ALA A 205 3.40 -16.57 -19.73
C ALA A 205 3.46 -17.40 -18.42
N LEU A 206 4.11 -16.86 -17.39
CA LEU A 206 4.17 -17.46 -16.06
C LEU A 206 2.80 -17.50 -15.38
N HIS A 207 2.05 -16.39 -15.43
CA HIS A 207 0.68 -16.32 -14.93
C HIS A 207 -0.23 -17.35 -15.61
N TYR A 208 -0.13 -17.48 -16.93
CA TYR A 208 -0.87 -18.50 -17.68
C TYR A 208 -0.48 -19.93 -17.27
N LYS A 209 0.81 -20.18 -17.01
CA LYS A 209 1.28 -21.50 -16.55
C LYS A 209 0.72 -21.83 -15.16
N ALA A 210 0.72 -20.87 -14.23
CA ALA A 210 0.10 -21.04 -12.92
C ALA A 210 -1.39 -21.38 -13.04
N LEU A 211 -2.12 -20.69 -13.93
CA LEU A 211 -3.54 -20.94 -14.19
C LEU A 211 -3.78 -22.36 -14.72
N GLN A 212 -2.96 -22.83 -15.66
CA GLN A 212 -3.05 -24.20 -16.17
C GLN A 212 -2.84 -25.26 -15.08
N LEU A 213 -1.93 -25.02 -14.15
CA LEU A 213 -1.66 -25.92 -13.04
C LEU A 213 -2.80 -25.92 -12.03
N ALA A 214 -3.30 -24.74 -11.64
CA ALA A 214 -4.47 -24.61 -10.77
C ALA A 214 -5.69 -25.33 -11.36
N GLN A 215 -5.96 -25.16 -12.66
CA GLN A 215 -7.07 -25.83 -13.34
C GLN A 215 -7.03 -27.36 -13.30
N ARG A 216 -5.84 -27.97 -13.15
CA ARG A 216 -5.71 -29.43 -13.05
C ARG A 216 -6.07 -29.96 -11.68
N ARG A 217 -5.99 -29.11 -10.66
CA ARG A 217 -6.28 -29.43 -9.25
C ARG A 217 -7.76 -29.26 -8.91
N ILE A 218 -8.49 -28.49 -9.71
CA ILE A 218 -9.95 -28.37 -9.58
C ILE A 218 -10.60 -29.75 -9.74
N GLY A 219 -11.39 -30.18 -8.76
CA GLY A 219 -12.04 -31.48 -8.71
C GLY A 219 -11.27 -32.56 -7.95
N ASP A 220 -10.06 -32.28 -7.47
CA ASP A 220 -9.41 -33.08 -6.43
C ASP A 220 -9.72 -32.47 -5.06
N ALA A 221 -10.50 -33.19 -4.25
CA ALA A 221 -11.04 -32.70 -2.99
C ALA A 221 -9.97 -32.24 -1.97
N LYS A 222 -8.74 -32.77 -2.03
CA LYS A 222 -7.66 -32.37 -1.12
C LYS A 222 -6.91 -31.17 -1.67
N GLU A 223 -6.63 -31.18 -2.98
CA GLU A 223 -5.84 -30.15 -3.62
C GLU A 223 -6.60 -28.84 -3.83
N GLU A 224 -7.91 -28.91 -4.10
CA GLU A 224 -8.74 -27.75 -4.44
C GLU A 224 -8.96 -26.76 -3.28
N VAL A 225 -8.77 -27.22 -2.04
CA VAL A 225 -8.91 -26.41 -0.82
C VAL A 225 -7.58 -26.16 -0.09
N SER A 226 -6.46 -26.64 -0.64
CA SER A 226 -5.13 -26.50 -0.03
C SER A 226 -4.69 -25.03 0.12
N ASP A 227 -3.76 -24.77 1.05
CA ASP A 227 -3.12 -23.45 1.20
C ASP A 227 -2.46 -22.96 -0.09
N GLY A 228 -1.78 -23.88 -0.80
CA GLY A 228 -1.12 -23.60 -2.06
C GLY A 228 -2.10 -23.20 -3.16
N MET A 229 -3.29 -23.82 -3.23
CA MET A 229 -4.35 -23.42 -4.15
C MET A 229 -4.87 -22.01 -3.83
N ILE A 230 -5.21 -21.74 -2.56
CA ILE A 230 -5.70 -20.43 -2.13
C ILE A 230 -4.66 -19.34 -2.43
N ALA A 231 -3.39 -19.59 -2.10
CA ALA A 231 -2.28 -18.68 -2.37
C ALA A 231 -2.11 -18.43 -3.87
N THR A 232 -2.24 -19.47 -4.69
CA THR A 232 -2.19 -19.35 -6.16
C THR A 232 -3.27 -18.40 -6.66
N VAL A 233 -4.53 -18.62 -6.28
CA VAL A 233 -5.66 -17.79 -6.73
C VAL A 233 -5.54 -16.35 -6.19
N LEU A 234 -5.05 -16.18 -4.96
CA LEU A 234 -4.81 -14.87 -4.35
C LEU A 234 -3.72 -14.09 -5.09
N MET A 235 -2.61 -14.73 -5.44
CA MET A 235 -1.55 -14.07 -6.22
C MET A 235 -2.00 -13.77 -7.66
N MET A 236 -2.95 -14.53 -8.22
CA MET A 236 -3.61 -14.19 -9.49
C MET A 236 -4.49 -12.95 -9.33
N ALA A 237 -5.30 -12.88 -8.26
CA ALA A 237 -6.04 -11.66 -7.93
C ALA A 237 -5.09 -10.45 -7.83
N ALA A 238 -3.97 -10.57 -7.10
CA ALA A 238 -2.97 -9.50 -7.02
C ALA A 238 -2.42 -9.09 -8.40
N TYR A 239 -2.08 -10.05 -9.26
CA TYR A 239 -1.65 -9.79 -10.64
C TYR A 239 -2.71 -8.99 -11.43
N ASN A 240 -3.97 -9.41 -11.34
CA ASN A 240 -5.07 -8.76 -12.05
C ASN A 240 -5.40 -7.39 -11.46
N HIS A 241 -5.23 -7.17 -10.16
CA HIS A 241 -5.34 -5.85 -9.54
C HIS A 241 -4.24 -4.90 -10.05
N ILE A 242 -2.98 -5.36 -10.09
CA ILE A 242 -1.84 -4.59 -10.61
C ILE A 242 -2.02 -4.23 -12.09
N THR A 243 -2.52 -5.15 -12.89
CA THR A 243 -2.76 -4.92 -14.32
C THR A 243 -4.07 -4.19 -14.61
N LEU A 244 -4.80 -3.76 -13.56
CA LEU A 244 -6.10 -3.09 -13.61
C LEU A 244 -7.18 -3.90 -14.36
N ASP A 245 -7.09 -5.23 -14.33
CA ASP A 245 -8.15 -6.13 -14.79
C ASP A 245 -9.07 -6.51 -13.63
N LEU A 246 -10.02 -5.62 -13.38
CA LEU A 246 -10.89 -5.66 -12.19
C LEU A 246 -11.89 -6.80 -12.26
N LYS A 247 -12.34 -7.09 -13.48
CA LYS A 247 -13.22 -8.21 -13.74
C LYS A 247 -12.52 -9.49 -13.32
N ALA A 248 -11.26 -9.65 -13.71
CA ALA A 248 -10.45 -10.80 -13.32
C ALA A 248 -10.13 -10.84 -11.82
N TRP A 249 -9.79 -9.70 -11.21
CA TRP A 249 -9.63 -9.63 -9.77
C TRP A 249 -10.89 -10.12 -9.04
N LYS A 250 -12.08 -9.59 -9.40
CA LYS A 250 -13.34 -9.94 -8.75
C LYS A 250 -13.62 -11.44 -8.83
N MET A 251 -13.44 -12.05 -10.00
CA MET A 251 -13.68 -13.50 -10.14
C MET A 251 -12.64 -14.37 -9.43
N HIS A 252 -11.39 -13.93 -9.28
CA HIS A 252 -10.45 -14.61 -8.39
C HIS A 252 -10.87 -14.51 -6.92
N MET A 253 -11.39 -13.35 -6.48
CA MET A 253 -11.91 -13.19 -5.13
C MET A 253 -13.19 -14.01 -4.88
N ASP A 254 -14.10 -14.08 -5.86
CA ASP A 254 -15.27 -14.98 -5.83
C ASP A 254 -14.81 -16.44 -5.70
N GLY A 255 -13.76 -16.83 -6.43
CA GLY A 255 -13.16 -18.16 -6.37
C GLY A 255 -12.57 -18.49 -4.99
N ILE A 256 -11.84 -17.55 -4.37
CA ILE A 256 -11.31 -17.72 -3.01
C ILE A 256 -12.46 -17.94 -2.01
N GLU A 257 -13.51 -17.12 -2.10
CA GLU A 257 -14.67 -17.26 -1.21
C GLU A 257 -15.29 -18.65 -1.31
N GLN A 258 -15.42 -19.17 -2.52
CA GLN A 258 -15.95 -20.50 -2.76
C GLN A 258 -15.02 -21.63 -2.27
N ILE A 259 -13.71 -21.50 -2.47
CA ILE A 259 -12.71 -22.44 -1.92
C ILE A 259 -12.80 -22.46 -0.39
N LEU A 260 -12.89 -21.29 0.25
CA LEU A 260 -13.02 -21.19 1.71
C LEU A 260 -14.32 -21.82 2.21
N LYS A 261 -15.45 -21.64 1.51
CA LYS A 261 -16.71 -22.32 1.84
C LYS A 261 -16.57 -23.84 1.81
N LEU A 262 -15.92 -24.38 0.77
CA LEU A 262 -15.65 -25.82 0.66
C LEU A 262 -14.70 -26.33 1.76
N ARG A 263 -13.73 -25.50 2.15
CA ARG A 263 -12.75 -25.82 3.19
C ARG A 263 -13.35 -25.86 4.61
N GLY A 264 -14.53 -25.27 4.83
CA GLY A 264 -15.16 -25.16 6.14
C GLY A 264 -15.08 -23.76 6.77
N GLY A 265 -14.76 -22.74 5.99
CA GLY A 265 -14.75 -21.33 6.40
C GLY A 265 -13.35 -20.72 6.52
N ILE A 266 -13.30 -19.39 6.63
CA ILE A 266 -12.03 -18.64 6.71
C ILE A 266 -11.24 -18.93 7.99
N GLU A 267 -11.91 -19.31 9.07
CA GLU A 267 -11.28 -19.65 10.35
C GLU A 267 -10.36 -20.89 10.26
N THR A 268 -10.53 -21.72 9.22
CA THR A 268 -9.61 -22.84 8.94
C THR A 268 -8.19 -22.38 8.59
N LEU A 269 -8.02 -21.08 8.27
CA LEU A 269 -6.72 -20.45 8.03
C LEU A 269 -6.09 -19.87 9.30
N ASN A 270 -6.69 -20.02 10.49
CA ASN A 270 -6.11 -19.49 11.73
C ASN A 270 -4.77 -20.16 12.07
N SER A 271 -4.54 -21.39 11.61
CA SER A 271 -3.24 -22.07 11.69
C SER A 271 -2.20 -21.52 10.70
N ASN A 272 -2.63 -20.82 9.65
CA ASN A 272 -1.78 -20.14 8.68
C ASN A 272 -2.12 -18.66 8.60
N ILE A 273 -1.75 -17.93 9.67
CA ILE A 273 -2.07 -16.51 9.81
C ILE A 273 -1.55 -15.65 8.65
N ARG A 274 -0.40 -16.00 8.07
CA ARG A 274 0.16 -15.24 6.94
C ARG A 274 -0.78 -15.26 5.74
N LEU A 275 -1.30 -16.44 5.40
CA LEU A 275 -2.27 -16.57 4.32
C LEU A 275 -3.58 -15.85 4.65
N ARG A 276 -4.07 -15.96 5.89
CA ARG A 276 -5.28 -15.25 6.35
C ARG A 276 -5.14 -13.72 6.21
N LEU A 277 -4.00 -13.16 6.62
CA LEU A 277 -3.71 -11.73 6.49
C LEU A 277 -3.65 -11.29 5.03
N LEU A 278 -2.96 -12.05 4.18
CA LEU A 278 -2.85 -11.71 2.76
C LEU A 278 -4.21 -11.67 2.07
N ILE A 279 -5.13 -12.61 2.40
CA ILE A 279 -6.50 -12.60 1.87
C ILE A 279 -7.21 -11.30 2.27
N SER A 280 -7.18 -10.93 3.55
CA SER A 280 -7.82 -9.71 4.04
C SER A 280 -7.22 -8.47 3.36
N TRP A 281 -5.90 -8.33 3.29
CA TRP A 281 -5.23 -7.15 2.73
C TRP A 281 -5.47 -6.98 1.22
N HIS A 282 -5.51 -8.06 0.44
CA HIS A 282 -5.80 -7.99 -0.99
C HIS A 282 -7.28 -7.74 -1.27
N SER A 283 -8.16 -8.28 -0.41
CA SER A 283 -9.57 -7.96 -0.43
C SER A 283 -9.80 -6.48 -0.16
N ILE A 284 -9.20 -5.94 0.90
CA ILE A 284 -9.31 -4.52 1.27
C ILE A 284 -8.73 -3.64 0.16
N SER A 285 -7.54 -3.97 -0.37
CA SER A 285 -6.88 -3.16 -1.40
C SER A 285 -7.66 -3.09 -2.71
N GLY A 286 -8.17 -4.23 -3.18
CA GLY A 286 -9.00 -4.26 -4.37
C GLY A 286 -10.38 -3.65 -4.14
N SER A 287 -11.01 -3.89 -2.99
CA SER A 287 -12.30 -3.30 -2.65
C SER A 287 -12.20 -1.77 -2.53
N CYS A 288 -11.15 -1.25 -1.90
CA CYS A 288 -10.85 0.18 -1.85
C CYS A 288 -10.71 0.79 -3.24
N SER A 289 -10.02 0.11 -4.17
CA SER A 289 -9.82 0.64 -5.53
C SER A 289 -11.14 0.88 -6.31
N PHE A 290 -12.24 0.22 -5.89
CA PHE A 290 -13.56 0.31 -6.51
C PHE A 290 -14.65 0.77 -5.55
N ASP A 291 -14.25 1.25 -4.38
CA ASP A 291 -15.15 1.66 -3.30
C ASP A 291 -16.24 0.60 -2.98
N LEU A 292 -15.82 -0.66 -2.87
CA LEU A 292 -16.68 -1.80 -2.52
C LEU A 292 -16.50 -2.17 -1.05
N ILE A 293 -17.51 -2.83 -0.47
CA ILE A 293 -17.41 -3.43 0.86
C ILE A 293 -16.50 -4.67 0.79
N PRO A 294 -15.40 -4.74 1.58
CA PRO A 294 -14.55 -5.92 1.66
C PRO A 294 -15.34 -7.14 2.16
N ARG A 295 -15.09 -8.31 1.57
CA ARG A 295 -15.88 -9.52 1.85
C ARG A 295 -15.35 -10.38 2.99
N PHE A 296 -14.06 -10.29 3.23
CA PHE A 296 -13.39 -11.11 4.25
C PHE A 296 -13.15 -10.28 5.51
N PRO A 297 -13.50 -10.80 6.70
CA PRO A 297 -13.20 -10.10 7.95
C PRO A 297 -11.70 -10.04 8.19
N LEU A 298 -11.28 -9.10 9.05
CA LEU A 298 -9.92 -9.13 9.59
C LEU A 298 -9.77 -10.31 10.55
N PRO A 299 -8.56 -10.86 10.70
CA PRO A 299 -8.29 -11.88 11.71
C PRO A 299 -8.62 -11.40 13.13
N THR A 300 -9.41 -12.18 13.88
CA THR A 300 -9.81 -11.85 15.26
C THR A 300 -8.71 -12.12 16.29
N THR A 301 -7.84 -13.10 16.05
CA THR A 301 -6.78 -13.54 16.98
C THR A 301 -5.56 -12.62 17.02
N HIS A 302 -5.45 -11.70 16.06
CA HIS A 302 -4.38 -10.73 15.99
C HIS A 302 -5.05 -9.37 15.98
N ALA A 303 -4.77 -8.56 17.00
CA ALA A 303 -5.40 -7.27 17.19
C ALA A 303 -5.40 -6.50 15.86
N THR A 304 -6.59 -6.27 15.30
CA THR A 304 -6.79 -5.60 14.00
C THR A 304 -6.14 -4.22 14.00
N LYS A 305 -6.00 -3.65 15.20
CA LYS A 305 -5.15 -2.51 15.53
C LYS A 305 -4.19 -2.90 16.68
N PRO A 306 -2.87 -2.77 16.49
CA PRO A 306 -1.90 -2.89 17.58
C PRO A 306 -2.21 -1.92 18.73
N PRO A 307 -1.83 -2.23 19.98
CA PRO A 307 -2.00 -1.30 21.10
C PRO A 307 -1.25 0.00 20.82
N LEU A 308 -1.85 1.13 21.15
CA LEU A 308 -1.19 2.42 21.01
C LEU A 308 -0.15 2.60 22.13
N PRO A 309 1.03 3.16 21.82
CA PRO A 309 1.93 3.69 22.83
C PRO A 309 1.32 4.95 23.48
N ASP A 310 2.00 5.52 24.47
CA ASP A 310 1.60 6.82 25.02
C ASP A 310 1.80 7.92 23.97
N LEU A 311 0.69 8.50 23.51
CA LEU A 311 0.62 9.55 22.50
C LEU A 311 0.15 10.90 23.08
N THR A 312 0.11 11.05 24.41
CA THR A 312 -0.48 12.23 25.08
C THR A 312 0.06 13.55 24.53
N SER A 313 1.37 13.64 24.27
CA SER A 313 2.01 14.84 23.71
C SER A 313 1.60 15.19 22.28
N TYR A 314 1.09 14.23 21.51
CA TYR A 314 0.64 14.42 20.12
C TYR A 314 -0.87 14.68 20.00
N LEU A 315 -1.63 14.35 21.05
CA LEU A 315 -3.09 14.51 21.11
C LEU A 315 -3.54 15.88 21.68
N SER A 316 -2.63 16.64 22.30
CA SER A 316 -2.95 17.74 23.22
C SER A 316 -3.10 19.14 22.59
N SER A 317 -3.23 19.28 21.27
CA SER A 317 -3.44 20.61 20.68
C SER A 317 -4.85 21.15 20.98
N PRO A 318 -5.01 22.41 21.46
CA PRO A 318 -6.33 23.00 21.73
C PRO A 318 -7.26 23.02 20.52
N SER A 319 -6.74 23.24 19.31
CA SER A 319 -7.52 23.25 18.07
C SER A 319 -8.06 21.87 17.73
N THR A 320 -7.23 20.84 17.87
CA THR A 320 -7.60 19.44 17.72
C THR A 320 -8.67 19.02 18.72
N GLN A 321 -8.53 19.41 19.99
CA GLN A 321 -9.51 19.07 21.03
C GLN A 321 -10.87 19.73 20.77
N SER A 322 -10.89 20.98 20.31
CA SER A 322 -12.11 21.70 19.96
C SER A 322 -12.85 20.98 18.81
N PHE A 323 -12.14 20.67 17.72
CA PHE A 323 -12.71 19.95 16.58
C PHE A 323 -13.24 18.56 16.98
N HIS A 324 -12.47 17.83 17.79
CA HIS A 324 -12.86 16.53 18.32
C HIS A 324 -14.17 16.61 19.12
N ASN A 325 -14.27 17.57 20.04
CA ASN A 325 -15.45 17.74 20.90
C ASN A 325 -16.71 18.08 20.10
N THR A 326 -16.63 19.08 19.21
CA THR A 326 -17.76 19.47 18.34
C THR A 326 -18.26 18.28 17.53
N ARG A 327 -17.36 17.54 16.90
CA ARG A 327 -17.68 16.34 16.12
C ARG A 327 -18.33 15.26 16.98
N GLN A 328 -17.77 14.98 18.16
CA GLN A 328 -18.26 13.92 19.03
C GLN A 328 -19.69 14.20 19.49
N THR A 329 -20.00 15.46 19.83
CA THR A 329 -21.37 15.88 20.16
C THR A 329 -22.30 15.71 18.97
N TYR A 330 -21.89 16.12 17.76
CA TYR A 330 -22.72 16.05 16.56
C TYR A 330 -23.08 14.62 16.13
N TYR A 331 -22.15 13.68 16.30
CA TYR A 331 -22.30 12.26 15.94
C TYR A 331 -22.65 11.36 17.14
N THR A 332 -23.21 11.89 18.22
CA THR A 332 -23.62 11.09 19.39
C THR A 332 -24.50 9.88 19.00
N ASP A 333 -25.39 10.03 18.02
CA ASP A 333 -26.30 8.97 17.54
C ASP A 333 -25.69 8.05 16.46
N HIS A 334 -24.47 8.32 16.02
CA HIS A 334 -23.77 7.57 14.96
C HIS A 334 -22.32 7.26 15.40
N PRO A 335 -22.14 6.32 16.35
CA PRO A 335 -20.83 6.06 16.93
C PRO A 335 -19.80 5.54 15.90
N GLU A 336 -20.24 4.94 14.79
CA GLU A 336 -19.33 4.31 13.83
C GLU A 336 -18.45 5.31 13.08
N ILE A 337 -18.99 6.49 12.72
CA ILE A 337 -18.18 7.56 12.09
C ILE A 337 -17.27 8.23 13.13
N SER A 338 -17.74 8.38 14.37
CA SER A 338 -16.90 8.89 15.45
C SER A 338 -15.69 8.00 15.67
N HIS A 339 -15.90 6.69 15.79
CA HIS A 339 -14.82 5.72 15.95
C HIS A 339 -13.83 5.69 14.78
N LEU A 340 -14.32 5.79 13.52
CA LEU A 340 -13.44 5.85 12.35
C LEU A 340 -12.48 7.04 12.43
N MET A 341 -13.01 8.20 12.77
CA MET A 341 -12.26 9.45 12.88
C MET A 341 -11.32 9.44 14.09
N ASP A 342 -11.71 8.79 15.20
CA ASP A 342 -10.82 8.58 16.36
C ASP A 342 -9.66 7.65 16.00
N ASP A 343 -9.94 6.54 15.32
CA ASP A 343 -8.92 5.61 14.82
C ASP A 343 -7.99 6.33 13.81
N LEU A 344 -8.52 7.21 12.95
CA LEU A 344 -7.72 8.05 12.04
C LEU A 344 -6.83 9.05 12.79
N HIS A 345 -7.36 9.70 13.82
CA HIS A 345 -6.61 10.64 14.65
C HIS A 345 -5.47 9.92 15.37
N ASN A 346 -5.77 8.80 16.02
CA ASN A 346 -4.80 7.97 16.70
C ASN A 346 -3.70 7.47 15.76
N PHE A 347 -4.07 7.00 14.56
CA PHE A 347 -3.10 6.58 13.56
C PHE A 347 -2.22 7.73 13.07
N THR A 348 -2.80 8.91 12.85
CA THR A 348 -2.05 10.10 12.44
C THR A 348 -1.06 10.55 13.51
N SER A 349 -1.48 10.53 14.78
CA SER A 349 -0.61 10.81 15.93
C SER A 349 0.49 9.77 16.08
N LEU A 350 0.18 8.49 15.85
CA LEU A 350 1.17 7.41 15.81
C LEU A 350 2.20 7.66 14.70
N LEU A 351 1.79 8.02 13.48
CA LEU A 351 2.72 8.34 12.39
C LEU A 351 3.65 9.51 12.74
N LYS A 352 3.12 10.57 13.35
CA LYS A 352 3.93 11.71 13.83
C LYS A 352 4.93 11.27 14.90
N ALA A 353 4.48 10.50 15.89
CA ALA A 353 5.31 9.99 16.97
C ALA A 353 6.42 9.06 16.47
N GLU A 354 6.08 8.09 15.63
CA GLU A 354 7.04 7.19 14.99
C GLU A 354 8.05 7.97 14.18
N THR A 355 7.64 9.03 13.46
CA THR A 355 8.57 9.86 12.68
C THR A 355 9.62 10.48 13.58
N ASN A 356 9.22 10.98 14.74
CA ASN A 356 10.14 11.56 15.70
C ASN A 356 11.04 10.48 16.35
N TRP A 357 10.45 9.37 16.80
CA TRP A 357 11.18 8.29 17.48
C TRP A 357 12.21 7.58 16.59
N SER A 358 11.86 7.39 15.32
CA SER A 358 12.71 6.69 14.35
C SER A 358 13.67 7.62 13.59
N SER A 359 13.70 8.91 13.93
CA SER A 359 14.42 9.95 13.16
C SER A 359 14.02 9.92 11.68
N GLY A 360 12.74 9.77 11.40
CA GLY A 360 12.16 9.72 10.05
C GLY A 360 12.06 8.32 9.44
N ARG A 361 12.47 7.25 10.14
CA ARG A 361 12.47 5.87 9.63
C ARG A 361 11.23 5.04 10.00
N VAL A 362 10.04 5.65 9.98
CA VAL A 362 8.75 5.00 10.31
C VAL A 362 8.50 3.74 9.47
N TRP A 363 9.03 3.74 8.25
CA TRP A 363 8.74 2.78 7.18
C TRP A 363 9.50 1.45 7.30
N VAL A 364 10.23 1.21 8.39
CA VAL A 364 11.00 -0.04 8.57
C VAL A 364 10.11 -1.20 9.04
N GLU A 365 9.05 -0.90 9.79
CA GLU A 365 8.09 -1.86 10.35
C GLU A 365 6.71 -1.82 9.64
N ASN A 366 6.71 -2.09 8.34
CA ASN A 366 5.51 -2.07 7.47
C ASN A 366 4.30 -2.87 7.97
N LEU A 367 4.47 -3.83 8.88
CA LEU A 367 3.40 -4.69 9.36
C LEU A 367 2.46 -3.94 10.32
N ALA A 368 2.98 -3.23 11.32
CA ALA A 368 2.18 -2.54 12.35
C ALA A 368 1.30 -1.44 11.74
N SER A 369 1.90 -0.59 10.90
CA SER A 369 1.16 0.43 10.14
C SER A 369 0.21 -0.21 9.13
N GLY A 370 0.59 -1.35 8.54
CA GLY A 370 -0.29 -2.14 7.68
C GLY A 370 -1.58 -2.57 8.39
N PHE A 371 -1.52 -2.96 9.67
CA PHE A 371 -2.72 -3.29 10.45
C PHE A 371 -3.63 -2.07 10.62
N TRP A 372 -3.10 -0.94 11.09
CA TRP A 372 -3.87 0.30 11.26
C TRP A 372 -4.49 0.78 9.96
N ILE A 373 -3.72 0.84 8.87
CA ILE A 373 -4.22 1.28 7.57
C ILE A 373 -5.33 0.37 7.07
N ASN A 374 -5.12 -0.96 7.09
CA ASN A 374 -6.14 -1.89 6.60
C ASN A 374 -7.41 -1.85 7.46
N HIS A 375 -7.27 -1.66 8.78
CA HIS A 375 -8.40 -1.48 9.70
C HIS A 375 -9.22 -0.23 9.36
N ILE A 376 -8.57 0.93 9.22
CA ILE A 376 -9.25 2.20 8.91
C ILE A 376 -9.89 2.15 7.51
N VAL A 377 -9.18 1.64 6.49
CA VAL A 377 -9.74 1.47 5.14
C VAL A 377 -10.94 0.55 5.18
N GLN A 378 -10.86 -0.57 5.90
CA GLN A 378 -11.98 -1.50 6.01
C GLN A 378 -13.19 -0.84 6.69
N GLN A 379 -13.01 -0.19 7.83
CA GLN A 379 -14.09 0.50 8.52
C GLN A 379 -14.74 1.55 7.62
N SER A 380 -13.92 2.40 6.98
CA SER A 380 -14.40 3.41 6.03
C SER A 380 -15.26 2.78 4.93
N LEU A 381 -14.82 1.70 4.29
CA LEU A 381 -15.60 1.04 3.25
C LEU A 381 -16.92 0.42 3.73
N HIS A 382 -17.03 0.05 5.01
CA HIS A 382 -18.26 -0.47 5.60
C HIS A 382 -19.25 0.63 6.02
N LEU A 383 -18.83 1.91 6.06
CA LEU A 383 -19.71 3.02 6.41
C LEU A 383 -20.61 3.49 5.26
N GLN A 384 -20.52 2.89 4.07
CA GLN A 384 -21.36 3.21 2.93
C GLN A 384 -22.86 3.09 3.26
N THR A 385 -23.62 4.15 3.01
CA THR A 385 -25.07 4.22 3.23
C THR A 385 -25.77 4.98 2.12
N ILE A 386 -27.10 4.91 2.07
CA ILE A 386 -27.90 5.79 1.23
C ILE A 386 -27.69 7.23 1.70
N ILE A 387 -27.33 8.10 0.77
CA ILE A 387 -27.06 9.52 1.03
C ILE A 387 -28.40 10.26 0.99
N ASN A 388 -28.66 11.04 2.03
CA ASN A 388 -29.74 12.02 2.03
C ASN A 388 -29.13 13.39 1.66
N PRO A 389 -29.42 13.94 0.47
CA PRO A 389 -28.78 15.17 -0.03
C PRO A 389 -29.19 16.42 0.75
N ASP A 390 -30.25 16.37 1.56
CA ASP A 390 -30.71 17.50 2.37
C ASP A 390 -30.23 17.43 3.82
N ASP A 391 -29.58 16.33 4.22
CA ASP A 391 -29.10 16.12 5.59
C ASP A 391 -27.58 16.28 5.66
N LEU A 392 -27.15 17.37 6.31
CA LEU A 392 -25.73 17.66 6.56
C LEU A 392 -25.01 16.47 7.23
N LYS A 393 -25.67 15.74 8.13
CA LYS A 393 -25.05 14.61 8.83
C LYS A 393 -24.74 13.47 7.87
N SER A 394 -25.67 13.17 6.95
CA SER A 394 -25.51 12.20 5.87
C SER A 394 -24.39 12.61 4.90
N ILE A 395 -24.38 13.86 4.47
CA ILE A 395 -23.35 14.41 3.56
C ILE A 395 -21.97 14.34 4.22
N MET A 396 -21.84 14.85 5.44
CA MET A 396 -20.57 14.86 6.16
C MET A 396 -20.05 13.44 6.41
N ARG A 397 -20.93 12.47 6.67
CA ARG A 397 -20.54 11.06 6.83
C ARG A 397 -19.88 10.54 5.55
N GLU A 398 -20.52 10.74 4.40
CA GLU A 398 -19.98 10.25 3.12
C GLU A 398 -18.73 11.02 2.69
N ALA A 399 -18.73 12.35 2.84
CA ALA A 399 -17.57 13.20 2.55
C ALA A 399 -16.36 12.81 3.42
N SER A 400 -16.59 12.57 4.71
CA SER A 400 -15.55 12.10 5.64
C SER A 400 -15.01 10.75 5.24
N ARG A 401 -15.89 9.78 4.94
CA ARG A 401 -15.52 8.43 4.51
C ARG A 401 -14.60 8.46 3.29
N LEU A 402 -14.99 9.25 2.27
CA LEU A 402 -14.20 9.45 1.05
C LEU A 402 -12.88 10.21 1.35
N GLY A 403 -12.94 11.25 2.17
CA GLY A 403 -11.77 12.02 2.61
C GLY A 403 -10.74 11.15 3.34
N VAL A 404 -11.16 10.23 4.21
CA VAL A 404 -10.27 9.26 4.87
C VAL A 404 -9.56 8.37 3.86
N LEU A 405 -10.28 7.88 2.84
CA LEU A 405 -9.70 7.02 1.80
C LEU A 405 -8.69 7.77 0.93
N LEU A 406 -8.94 9.05 0.66
CA LEU A 406 -8.05 9.94 -0.08
C LEU A 406 -6.81 10.32 0.76
N TYR A 407 -6.99 10.65 2.04
CA TYR A 407 -5.89 10.87 2.99
C TYR A 407 -4.95 9.67 3.08
N LEU A 408 -5.51 8.46 3.20
CA LEU A 408 -4.70 7.24 3.28
C LEU A 408 -4.07 6.85 1.93
N ALA A 409 -4.38 7.51 0.82
CA ALA A 409 -3.95 7.06 -0.50
C ALA A 409 -2.43 7.18 -0.69
N GLU A 410 -1.83 8.33 -0.38
CA GLU A 410 -0.38 8.51 -0.47
C GLU A 410 0.36 7.76 0.64
N ILE A 411 -0.18 7.76 1.86
CA ILE A 411 0.36 6.95 2.96
C ILE A 411 0.46 5.47 2.52
N ARG A 412 -0.59 4.92 1.90
CA ARG A 412 -0.59 3.55 1.36
C ARG A 412 0.46 3.35 0.26
N ARG A 413 0.67 4.34 -0.61
CA ARG A 413 1.71 4.27 -1.65
C ARG A 413 3.09 4.19 -1.00
N ASP A 414 3.35 5.00 0.03
CA ASP A 414 4.61 4.98 0.78
C ASP A 414 4.81 3.68 1.58
N PHE A 415 3.75 3.04 2.05
CA PHE A 415 3.80 1.67 2.60
C PHE A 415 3.91 0.56 1.54
N GLY A 416 4.03 0.92 0.26
CA GLY A 416 4.27 -0.01 -0.84
C GLY A 416 3.03 -0.68 -1.43
N VAL A 417 1.84 -0.19 -1.09
CA VAL A 417 0.61 -0.63 -1.74
C VAL A 417 0.59 -0.12 -3.17
N TYR A 418 0.44 -1.03 -4.13
CA TYR A 418 0.29 -0.68 -5.53
C TYR A 418 -0.66 -1.64 -6.26
N PRO A 419 -1.58 -1.13 -7.10
CA PRO A 419 -1.87 0.28 -7.34
C PRO A 419 -2.82 0.83 -6.27
N VAL A 420 -2.69 2.11 -5.97
CA VAL A 420 -3.70 2.86 -5.23
C VAL A 420 -4.52 3.66 -6.23
N VAL A 421 -5.82 3.37 -6.30
CA VAL A 421 -6.76 3.94 -7.27
C VAL A 421 -7.72 4.86 -6.55
N THR A 422 -7.70 6.15 -6.89
CA THR A 422 -8.47 7.19 -6.20
C THR A 422 -9.56 7.86 -7.02
N HIS A 423 -9.55 7.71 -8.35
CA HIS A 423 -10.48 8.40 -9.26
C HIS A 423 -11.97 8.24 -8.88
N ILE A 424 -12.39 7.05 -8.43
CA ILE A 424 -13.77 6.80 -8.04
C ILE A 424 -14.17 7.58 -6.78
N HIS A 425 -13.27 7.69 -5.81
CA HIS A 425 -13.52 8.45 -4.58
C HIS A 425 -13.61 9.96 -4.88
N ILE A 426 -12.72 10.45 -5.74
CA ILE A 426 -12.74 11.85 -6.20
C ILE A 426 -14.05 12.15 -6.94
N SER A 427 -14.45 11.28 -7.88
CA SER A 427 -15.67 11.47 -8.66
C SER A 427 -16.92 11.47 -7.78
N LYS A 428 -17.01 10.52 -6.84
CA LYS A 428 -18.11 10.45 -5.88
C LYS A 428 -18.16 11.66 -4.96
N LEU A 429 -17.00 12.11 -4.48
CA LEU A 429 -16.92 13.27 -3.59
C LEU A 429 -17.33 14.55 -4.32
N ARG A 430 -16.87 14.73 -5.55
CA ARG A 430 -17.28 15.87 -6.38
C ARG A 430 -18.79 15.87 -6.60
N SER A 431 -19.36 14.76 -7.06
CA SER A 431 -20.82 14.62 -7.24
C SER A 431 -21.58 14.91 -5.94
N LEU A 432 -21.12 14.35 -4.81
CA LEU A 432 -21.74 14.59 -3.50
C LEU A 432 -21.80 16.09 -3.15
N LEU A 433 -20.71 16.81 -3.38
CA LEU A 433 -20.61 18.24 -3.04
C LEU A 433 -21.36 19.13 -4.04
N GLU A 434 -21.41 18.76 -5.31
CA GLU A 434 -22.24 19.43 -6.33
C GLU A 434 -23.74 19.23 -6.02
N ASP A 435 -24.16 18.01 -5.67
CA ASP A 435 -25.54 17.68 -5.34
C ASP A 435 -26.01 18.29 -4.00
N SER A 436 -25.09 18.76 -3.16
CA SER A 436 -25.36 19.34 -1.82
C SER A 436 -24.83 20.76 -1.65
N GLU A 437 -24.66 21.51 -2.74
CA GLU A 437 -24.11 22.86 -2.74
C GLU A 437 -24.85 23.80 -1.77
N ASP A 438 -26.18 23.68 -1.71
CA ASP A 438 -27.06 24.52 -0.89
C ASP A 438 -27.05 24.17 0.61
N VAL A 439 -26.42 23.05 1.02
CA VAL A 439 -26.42 22.61 2.42
C VAL A 439 -25.30 23.30 3.20
N PRO A 440 -25.63 24.14 4.20
CA PRO A 440 -24.61 24.88 4.96
C PRO A 440 -23.85 23.97 5.93
N TRP A 441 -22.52 23.98 5.85
CA TRP A 441 -21.67 23.20 6.76
C TRP A 441 -21.41 23.86 8.13
N HIS A 442 -21.82 25.12 8.32
CA HIS A 442 -21.69 25.86 9.57
C HIS A 442 -20.29 25.77 10.21
N GLU A 443 -20.18 25.19 11.41
CA GLU A 443 -18.93 25.00 12.15
C GLU A 443 -18.02 23.90 11.55
N PHE A 444 -18.52 23.10 10.61
CA PHE A 444 -17.79 22.02 9.94
C PHE A 444 -17.12 22.44 8.62
N LYS A 445 -17.10 23.73 8.29
CA LYS A 445 -16.32 24.26 7.16
C LYS A 445 -14.85 23.81 7.15
N PRO A 446 -14.12 23.75 8.28
CA PRO A 446 -12.77 23.18 8.31
C PRO A 446 -12.69 21.73 7.82
N LEU A 447 -13.71 20.91 8.12
CA LEU A 447 -13.79 19.54 7.63
C LEU A 447 -14.08 19.48 6.12
N LYS A 448 -14.99 20.33 5.62
CA LYS A 448 -15.24 20.47 4.16
C LYS A 448 -13.94 20.81 3.44
N LEU A 449 -13.19 21.78 3.99
CA LEU A 449 -11.91 22.22 3.46
C LEU A 449 -10.88 21.08 3.45
N TRP A 450 -10.75 20.35 4.56
CA TRP A 450 -9.86 19.19 4.63
C TRP A 450 -10.20 18.13 3.57
N VAL A 451 -11.48 17.79 3.40
CA VAL A 451 -11.93 16.80 2.40
C VAL A 451 -11.61 17.28 0.97
N LEU A 452 -11.86 18.55 0.66
CA LEU A 452 -11.52 19.16 -0.64
C LEU A 452 -10.02 19.11 -0.92
N VAL A 453 -9.19 19.45 0.08
CA VAL A 453 -7.73 19.39 -0.04
C VAL A 453 -7.29 17.95 -0.31
N MET A 454 -7.77 16.96 0.45
CA MET A 454 -7.42 15.55 0.21
C MET A 454 -7.76 15.09 -1.22
N ALA A 455 -8.87 15.57 -1.77
CA ALA A 455 -9.26 15.29 -3.15
C ALA A 455 -8.34 15.99 -4.17
N LEU A 456 -7.99 17.26 -3.93
CA LEU A 456 -7.05 18.01 -4.76
C LEU A 456 -5.67 17.33 -4.83
N LEU A 457 -5.16 16.86 -3.68
CA LEU A 457 -3.86 16.18 -3.61
C LEU A 457 -3.83 14.92 -4.49
N GLU A 458 -4.95 14.20 -4.59
CA GLU A 458 -5.11 12.98 -5.39
C GLU A 458 -5.54 13.22 -6.85
N ALA A 459 -6.03 14.43 -7.17
CA ALA A 459 -6.55 14.76 -8.49
C ALA A 459 -5.46 14.71 -9.57
N LYS A 460 -5.79 14.08 -10.71
CA LYS A 460 -4.85 13.89 -11.84
C LYS A 460 -5.27 14.61 -13.11
N SER A 461 -6.57 14.79 -13.31
CA SER A 461 -7.08 15.58 -14.44
C SER A 461 -6.93 17.07 -14.10
N SER A 462 -6.69 17.91 -15.11
CA SER A 462 -6.70 19.36 -14.91
C SER A 462 -8.08 19.84 -14.48
N GLU A 463 -9.13 19.28 -15.08
CA GLU A 463 -10.52 19.62 -14.76
C GLU A 463 -10.87 19.41 -13.28
N ASP A 464 -10.53 18.25 -12.71
CA ASP A 464 -10.78 18.00 -11.29
C ASP A 464 -9.94 18.94 -10.41
N LYS A 465 -8.66 19.15 -10.76
CA LYS A 465 -7.78 20.05 -10.02
C LYS A 465 -8.32 21.48 -9.97
N ASP A 466 -8.74 22.00 -11.12
CA ASP A 466 -9.29 23.35 -11.24
C ASP A 466 -10.57 23.48 -10.40
N TRP A 467 -11.48 22.49 -10.51
CA TRP A 467 -12.72 22.48 -9.73
C TRP A 467 -12.46 22.47 -8.22
N PHE A 468 -11.60 21.55 -7.72
CA PHE A 468 -11.29 21.51 -6.29
C PHE A 468 -10.56 22.77 -5.82
N ALA A 469 -9.67 23.34 -6.63
CA ALA A 469 -8.97 24.57 -6.30
C ALA A 469 -9.92 25.76 -6.17
N ASP A 470 -10.91 25.89 -7.06
CA ASP A 470 -11.93 26.94 -6.98
C ASP A 470 -12.80 26.81 -5.72
N GLN A 471 -13.21 25.58 -5.38
CA GLN A 471 -13.95 25.30 -4.13
C GLN A 471 -13.12 25.62 -2.89
N ILE A 472 -11.83 25.28 -2.90
CA ILE A 472 -10.90 25.60 -1.81
C ILE A 472 -10.75 27.13 -1.68
N ARG A 473 -10.60 27.86 -2.79
CA ARG A 473 -10.46 29.33 -2.79
C ARG A 473 -11.66 29.98 -2.11
N GLY A 474 -12.87 29.66 -2.55
CA GLY A 474 -14.10 30.21 -1.94
C GLY A 474 -14.19 29.92 -0.44
N LEU A 475 -13.88 28.67 -0.04
CA LEU A 475 -13.97 28.29 1.38
C LEU A 475 -12.85 28.91 2.24
N THR A 476 -11.66 29.14 1.67
CA THR A 476 -10.57 29.84 2.36
C THR A 476 -10.89 31.31 2.59
N GLU A 477 -11.58 31.97 1.64
CA GLU A 477 -12.09 33.34 1.81
C GLU A 477 -13.14 33.40 2.92
N GLU A 478 -14.10 32.45 2.94
CA GLU A 478 -15.10 32.36 4.01
C GLU A 478 -14.50 32.12 5.40
N LEU A 479 -13.38 31.41 5.49
CA LEU A 479 -12.65 31.15 6.72
C LEU A 479 -11.61 32.24 7.05
N ASN A 480 -11.49 33.28 6.21
CA ASN A 480 -10.52 34.37 6.34
C ASN A 480 -9.05 33.90 6.37
N LEU A 481 -8.72 32.82 5.65
CA LEU A 481 -7.35 32.32 5.51
C LEU A 481 -6.64 33.11 4.40
N LYS A 482 -5.52 33.74 4.74
CA LYS A 482 -4.80 34.68 3.88
C LYS A 482 -3.57 34.08 3.21
N SER A 483 -3.10 32.93 3.68
CA SER A 483 -1.87 32.31 3.21
C SER A 483 -1.97 30.78 3.16
N GLY A 484 -1.06 30.17 2.39
CA GLY A 484 -0.92 28.71 2.36
C GLY A 484 -0.44 28.14 3.70
N GLU A 485 0.34 28.92 4.45
CA GLU A 485 0.79 28.57 5.80
C GLU A 485 -0.39 28.51 6.79
N GLU A 486 -1.31 29.47 6.75
CA GLU A 486 -2.53 29.45 7.57
C GLU A 486 -3.46 28.29 7.18
N LEU A 487 -3.53 27.94 5.89
CA LEU A 487 -4.25 26.76 5.43
C LEU A 487 -3.63 25.48 6.00
N GLU A 488 -2.31 25.33 5.92
CA GLU A 488 -1.61 24.16 6.46
C GLU A 488 -1.75 24.05 7.98
N GLU A 489 -1.63 25.16 8.72
CA GLU A 489 -1.83 25.19 10.18
C GLU A 489 -3.23 24.71 10.57
N LEU A 490 -4.26 25.13 9.83
CA LEU A 490 -5.63 24.64 10.04
C LEU A 490 -5.73 23.13 9.80
N LEU A 491 -5.12 22.62 8.73
CA LEU A 491 -5.13 21.19 8.41
C LEU A 491 -4.36 20.37 9.45
N GLU A 492 -3.26 20.91 9.99
CA GLU A 492 -2.46 20.31 11.06
C GLU A 492 -3.24 20.12 12.37
N GLY A 493 -4.19 21.01 12.64
CA GLY A 493 -5.14 20.88 13.75
C GLY A 493 -6.12 19.72 13.61
N MET A 494 -6.22 19.10 12.43
CA MET A 494 -7.13 18.00 12.13
C MET A 494 -6.37 16.69 11.82
N PHE A 495 -6.43 16.22 10.58
CA PHE A 495 -5.74 15.02 10.10
C PHE A 495 -4.69 15.43 9.08
N TRP A 496 -3.45 15.55 9.53
CA TRP A 496 -2.35 15.94 8.66
C TRP A 496 -1.08 15.17 9.02
N TYR A 497 -0.36 14.74 7.99
CA TYR A 497 0.92 14.07 8.12
C TYR A 497 1.92 14.84 7.25
N PRO A 498 2.65 15.81 7.84
CA PRO A 498 3.45 16.77 7.09
C PRO A 498 4.46 16.14 6.12
N GLN A 499 5.03 15.01 6.50
CA GLN A 499 6.06 14.30 5.74
C GLN A 499 5.59 13.90 4.33
N ILE A 500 4.28 13.73 4.13
CA ILE A 500 3.67 13.41 2.84
C ILE A 500 2.85 14.60 2.33
N HIS A 501 1.92 15.08 3.15
CA HIS A 501 0.87 15.97 2.66
C HIS A 501 1.36 17.40 2.42
N SER A 502 2.33 17.91 3.20
CA SER A 502 2.89 19.27 3.01
C SER A 502 3.46 19.45 1.61
N LYS A 503 4.33 18.52 1.18
CA LYS A 503 4.97 18.60 -0.13
C LYS A 503 3.96 18.62 -1.27
N LEU A 504 2.90 17.80 -1.16
CA LEU A 504 1.85 17.71 -2.17
C LEU A 504 0.98 18.98 -2.18
N LEU A 505 0.66 19.53 -1.01
CA LEU A 505 -0.07 20.78 -0.89
C LEU A 505 0.69 21.92 -1.56
N TRP A 506 1.93 22.17 -1.13
CA TRP A 506 2.76 23.26 -1.67
C TRP A 506 3.04 23.11 -3.17
N SER A 507 3.15 21.87 -3.66
CA SER A 507 3.26 21.62 -5.10
C SER A 507 2.00 22.02 -5.87
N ASN A 508 0.80 21.74 -5.33
CA ASN A 508 -0.46 22.15 -5.96
C ASN A 508 -0.72 23.66 -5.80
N ILE A 509 -0.43 24.24 -4.64
CA ILE A 509 -0.48 25.69 -4.39
C ILE A 509 0.32 26.44 -5.46
N ARG A 510 1.57 26.03 -5.69
CA ARG A 510 2.42 26.60 -6.75
C ARG A 510 1.84 26.36 -8.16
N ALA A 511 1.40 25.14 -8.45
CA ALA A 511 0.99 24.77 -9.80
C ALA A 511 -0.34 25.41 -10.22
N LEU A 512 -1.22 25.71 -9.27
CA LEU A 512 -2.55 26.27 -9.47
C LEU A 512 -2.64 27.74 -9.07
N ASP A 513 -1.49 28.35 -8.72
CA ASP A 513 -1.36 29.74 -8.26
C ASP A 513 -2.39 30.07 -7.15
N MET A 514 -2.50 29.15 -6.18
CA MET A 514 -3.31 29.36 -4.98
C MET A 514 -2.46 30.10 -3.96
N PHE A 515 -2.94 31.21 -3.41
CA PHE A 515 -2.16 32.10 -2.53
C PHE A 515 -0.90 32.67 -3.21
N ASP A 516 -0.13 33.52 -2.52
CA ASP A 516 1.12 34.08 -3.08
C ASP A 516 2.16 32.96 -3.34
N SER A 517 2.41 32.66 -4.61
CA SER A 517 3.24 31.53 -5.06
C SER A 517 4.74 31.68 -4.72
N VAL A 518 5.17 32.85 -4.23
CA VAL A 518 6.54 33.10 -3.76
C VAL A 518 6.88 32.31 -2.49
N SER A 519 5.95 32.18 -1.54
CA SER A 519 6.13 31.33 -0.35
C SER A 519 6.30 29.86 -0.70
N ALA A 520 5.52 29.39 -1.68
CA ALA A 520 5.56 27.99 -2.13
C ALA A 520 6.92 27.63 -2.77
N GLU A 521 7.51 28.54 -3.55
CA GLU A 521 8.83 28.32 -4.14
C GLU A 521 9.93 28.24 -3.07
N ARG A 522 9.85 29.06 -2.01
CA ARG A 522 10.79 29.01 -0.88
C ARG A 522 10.68 27.72 -0.06
N ILE A 523 9.47 27.21 0.15
CA ILE A 523 9.24 25.99 0.98
C ILE A 523 9.62 24.72 0.23
N LEU A 524 9.50 24.71 -1.11
CA LEU A 524 9.84 23.56 -1.94
C LEU A 524 11.35 23.44 -2.24
N GLN A 525 12.12 24.53 -2.10
CA GLN A 525 13.59 24.56 -2.22
C GLN A 525 14.27 24.15 -0.92
#